data_AF-A0A059P4Y6-F1
#
_entry.id   AF-A0A059P4Y6-F1
#
_cell.length_a   1.000
_cell.length_b   1.000
_cell.length_c   1.000
_cell.angle_alpha   90.00
_cell.angle_beta   90.00
_cell.angle_gamma   90.00
#
_symmetry.space_group_name_H-M   'P 1'
#
loop_
_entity.id
_entity.type
_entity.pdbx_description
1 polymer ?
#
loop_
_entity_poly.entity_id
_entity_poly.type
_entity_poly.pdbx_seq_one_letter_code
_entity_poly.pdbx_strand_id
1 'polypeptide(L)'
;MTVPATRKDLMIVNMGPHHPSMHGVLRLIVTLDGEDVIDCEPILGYLHRGMEKIAENRTIIQYLPYVTRWDYLATMFTEAITVNGPELLGNIQVPKRASYIRVIMLELSRIASHLLWLGPFMADIGAQTPFFYIFRERELIYDLFEAATGMRMMHNYFRIGGIATDLPYGWIDKCLDFCNYFLTGVAEYKKLITRNPIFLERVEGVGVIRGEEALNWGLSGPMLRASGIQWDLRKVDHYECYDEFDWEVQWQKEGDSLARYLVRIGEMAESIKIIQQALEGIPGGPYENLEIRRFDRVKDSEWNDFEYRFISKKPSPTFELAKQELYVRVEAPKGELGIFLIGDLGVFPWRWKIRPPGFINLQILPQLVKRMKLADIMTILGSIDIIMGEVDR
;
A
#
# COMPACT_ATOMS: atom_id res chain seq x y z
N MET A 1 57.68 -4.23 20.13
CA MET A 1 56.79 -3.06 20.03
C MET A 1 55.37 -3.56 19.87
N THR A 2 54.64 -3.66 20.97
CA THR A 2 53.19 -3.91 20.97
C THR A 2 52.52 -2.61 20.56
N VAL A 3 51.97 -2.56 19.34
CA VAL A 3 51.14 -1.44 18.89
C VAL A 3 50.00 -1.30 19.91
N PRO A 4 49.79 -0.12 20.52
CA PRO A 4 48.65 0.05 21.40
C PRO A 4 47.39 -0.13 20.55
N ALA A 5 46.51 -1.04 20.93
CA ALA A 5 45.19 -1.13 20.34
C ALA A 5 44.50 0.22 20.56
N THR A 6 44.44 1.04 19.50
CA THR A 6 43.68 2.28 19.50
C THR A 6 42.25 1.93 19.87
N ARG A 7 41.77 2.44 21.00
CA ARG A 7 40.33 2.46 21.27
C ARG A 7 39.69 3.16 20.09
N LYS A 8 38.94 2.42 19.28
CA LYS A 8 38.02 3.02 18.33
C LYS A 8 36.92 3.65 19.18
N ASP A 9 37.03 4.93 19.46
CA ASP A 9 35.96 5.69 20.09
C ASP A 9 34.84 5.84 19.07
N LEU A 10 33.92 4.86 19.08
CA LEU A 10 32.77 4.84 18.18
C LEU A 10 31.82 5.99 18.53
N MET A 11 31.37 6.71 17.51
CA MET A 11 30.42 7.79 17.68
C MET A 11 29.00 7.24 17.55
N ILE A 12 28.19 7.44 18.58
CA ILE A 12 26.77 7.08 18.56
C ILE A 12 25.98 8.34 18.16
N VAL A 13 25.32 8.30 17.01
CA VAL A 13 24.47 9.37 16.51
C VAL A 13 23.02 8.92 16.60
N ASN A 14 22.21 9.74 17.26
CA ASN A 14 20.77 9.54 17.31
C ASN A 14 20.10 10.34 16.20
N MET A 15 19.63 9.66 15.16
CA MET A 15 18.97 10.28 14.02
C MET A 15 17.46 10.14 14.17
N GLY A 16 16.74 11.27 14.21
CA GLY A 16 15.31 11.32 14.54
C GLY A 16 15.05 11.53 16.04
N PRO A 17 13.79 11.52 16.49
CA PRO A 17 12.58 11.10 15.77
C PRO A 17 12.04 12.13 14.77
N HIS A 18 12.52 13.38 14.82
CA HIS A 18 12.17 14.45 13.90
C HIS A 18 13.35 14.75 12.98
N HIS A 19 13.26 14.31 11.72
CA HIS A 19 14.24 14.63 10.67
C HIS A 19 13.52 14.64 9.30
N PRO A 20 13.83 15.57 8.38
CA PRO A 20 13.15 15.65 7.08
C PRO A 20 13.17 14.36 6.26
N SER A 21 14.31 13.67 6.24
CA SER A 21 14.50 12.39 5.54
C SER A 21 14.01 11.16 6.31
N MET A 22 13.44 11.36 7.49
CA MET A 22 12.72 10.31 8.22
C MET A 22 11.23 10.57 7.99
N HIS A 23 10.70 10.11 6.85
CA HIS A 23 9.29 10.32 6.53
C HIS A 23 8.40 9.64 7.58
N GLY A 24 7.82 10.46 8.45
CA GLY A 24 7.09 10.01 9.64
C GLY A 24 7.90 10.26 10.91
N VAL A 25 7.81 9.33 11.87
CA VAL A 25 8.48 9.43 13.17
C VAL A 25 9.31 8.17 13.35
N LEU A 26 10.54 8.19 12.85
CA LEU A 26 11.49 7.08 12.96
C LEU A 26 12.74 7.56 13.69
N ARG A 27 13.21 6.75 14.63
CA ARG A 27 14.47 7.01 15.34
C ARG A 27 15.46 5.89 15.02
N LEU A 28 16.60 6.26 14.47
CA LEU A 28 17.72 5.35 14.21
C LEU A 28 18.87 5.71 15.14
N ILE A 29 19.29 4.76 15.98
CA ILE A 29 20.55 4.87 16.73
C ILE A 29 21.64 4.26 15.86
N VAL A 30 22.51 5.10 15.32
CA VAL A 30 23.56 4.70 14.39
C VAL A 30 24.90 4.77 15.09
N THR A 31 25.66 3.67 15.04
CA THR A 31 27.04 3.60 15.54
C THR A 31 28.00 3.76 14.37
N LEU A 32 28.83 4.80 14.43
CA LEU A 32 29.72 5.23 13.35
C LEU A 32 31.20 5.07 13.74
N ASP A 33 32.02 4.71 12.75
CA ASP A 33 33.48 4.84 12.78
C ASP A 33 33.88 5.84 11.68
N GLY A 34 33.97 7.12 12.08
CA GLY A 34 34.05 8.22 11.12
C GLY A 34 32.76 8.36 10.31
N GLU A 35 32.83 8.06 9.02
CA GLU A 35 31.68 8.11 8.09
C GLU A 35 31.02 6.75 7.86
N ASP A 36 31.70 5.67 8.23
CA ASP A 36 31.25 4.30 7.97
C ASP A 36 30.33 3.82 9.08
N VAL A 37 29.20 3.23 8.69
CA VAL A 37 28.22 2.72 9.64
C VAL A 37 28.60 1.31 10.06
N ILE A 38 28.78 1.11 11.37
CA ILE A 38 29.06 -0.23 11.94
C ILE A 38 27.76 -0.94 12.32
N ASP A 39 26.84 -0.21 12.93
CA ASP A 39 25.58 -0.78 13.41
C ASP A 39 24.46 0.27 13.39
N CYS A 40 23.23 -0.20 13.26
CA CYS A 40 22.04 0.63 13.18
C CYS A 40 20.89 -0.06 13.90
N GLU A 41 20.37 0.58 14.94
CA GLU A 41 19.23 0.10 15.70
C GLU A 41 18.00 1.00 15.42
N PRO A 42 17.00 0.49 14.68
CA PRO A 42 15.75 1.22 14.46
C PRO A 42 14.83 1.09 15.68
N ILE A 43 14.49 2.22 16.29
CA ILE A 43 13.50 2.32 17.37
C ILE A 43 12.16 2.72 16.76
N LEU A 44 11.19 1.81 16.92
CA LEU A 44 9.82 1.90 16.42
C LEU A 44 8.83 2.15 17.56
N GLY A 45 7.56 2.40 17.22
CA GLY A 45 6.45 2.49 18.17
C GLY A 45 6.02 3.92 18.52
N TYR A 46 6.62 4.95 17.91
CA TYR A 46 6.22 6.34 18.14
C TYR A 46 4.81 6.65 17.61
N LEU A 47 4.34 5.90 16.60
CA LEU A 47 3.01 6.05 16.01
C LEU A 47 2.09 4.84 16.31
N HIS A 48 2.40 4.07 17.36
CA HIS A 48 1.58 2.93 17.79
C HIS A 48 0.24 3.44 18.33
N ARG A 49 -0.87 2.98 17.74
CA ARG A 49 -2.22 3.44 18.10
C ARG A 49 -3.11 2.30 18.59
N GLY A 50 -2.57 1.09 18.73
CA GLY A 50 -3.32 -0.08 19.18
C GLY A 50 -4.39 -0.49 18.17
N MET A 51 -4.12 -0.37 16.86
CA MET A 51 -5.10 -0.63 15.80
C MET A 51 -5.70 -2.03 15.87
N GLU A 52 -4.88 -3.05 16.18
CA GLU A 52 -5.32 -4.44 16.35
C GLU A 52 -6.30 -4.58 17.52
N LYS A 53 -6.10 -3.83 18.61
CA LYS A 53 -6.97 -3.87 19.80
C LYS A 53 -8.29 -3.12 19.58
N ILE A 54 -8.26 -2.06 18.77
CA ILE A 54 -9.47 -1.35 18.36
C ILE A 54 -10.35 -2.26 17.50
N ALA A 55 -9.74 -3.05 16.61
CA ALA A 55 -10.46 -4.00 15.76
C ALA A 55 -11.26 -5.02 16.59
N GLU A 56 -10.69 -5.56 17.66
CA GLU A 56 -11.35 -6.53 18.55
C GLU A 56 -12.59 -5.96 19.27
N ASN A 57 -12.69 -4.64 19.41
CA ASN A 57 -13.77 -3.96 20.15
C ASN A 57 -14.80 -3.25 19.23
N ARG A 58 -14.71 -3.45 17.92
CA ARG A 58 -15.52 -2.73 16.92
C ARG A 58 -16.04 -3.69 15.87
N THR A 59 -17.21 -3.37 15.32
CA THR A 59 -17.69 -4.09 14.14
C THR A 59 -16.79 -3.75 12.95
N ILE A 60 -16.68 -4.63 11.97
CA ILE A 60 -15.82 -4.41 10.79
C ILE A 60 -16.15 -3.09 10.09
N ILE A 61 -17.43 -2.75 9.99
CA ILE A 61 -17.90 -1.50 9.36
C ILE A 61 -17.46 -0.28 10.16
N GLN A 62 -17.54 -0.34 11.49
CA GLN A 62 -17.05 0.74 12.36
C GLN A 62 -15.53 0.83 12.34
N TYR A 63 -14.84 -0.28 12.08
CA TYR A 63 -13.39 -0.34 12.00
C TYR A 63 -12.84 0.18 10.68
N LEU A 64 -13.56 0.02 9.57
CA LEU A 64 -13.12 0.40 8.23
C LEU A 64 -12.54 1.83 8.12
N PRO A 65 -13.12 2.89 8.76
CA PRO A 65 -12.53 4.24 8.75
C PRO A 65 -11.20 4.38 9.50
N TYR A 66 -10.84 3.43 10.37
CA TYR A 66 -9.54 3.40 11.03
C TYR A 66 -8.45 2.83 10.11
N VAL A 67 -8.83 1.90 9.23
CA VAL A 67 -7.88 1.13 8.42
C VAL A 67 -7.22 1.99 7.35
N THR A 68 -7.96 2.95 6.81
CA THR A 68 -7.44 4.00 5.91
C THR A 68 -6.29 4.82 6.52
N ARG A 69 -6.09 4.73 7.84
CA ARG A 69 -5.00 5.41 8.55
C ARG A 69 -3.78 4.55 8.78
N TRP A 70 -3.79 3.26 8.43
CA TRP A 70 -2.61 2.40 8.50
C TRP A 70 -1.59 2.88 7.47
N ASP A 71 -1.96 2.76 6.20
CA ASP A 71 -1.26 3.34 5.07
C ASP A 71 -2.15 4.44 4.47
N TYR A 72 -1.79 5.69 4.72
CA TYR A 72 -2.54 6.86 4.25
C TYR A 72 -2.28 7.20 2.76
N LEU A 73 -1.42 6.44 2.07
CA LEU A 73 -1.18 6.55 0.63
C LEU A 73 -2.00 5.53 -0.14
N ALA A 74 -1.96 4.29 0.33
CA ALA A 74 -2.62 3.15 -0.27
C ALA A 74 -3.94 2.80 0.46
N THR A 75 -4.76 3.82 0.76
CA THR A 75 -5.95 3.64 1.62
C THR A 75 -6.92 2.61 1.06
N MET A 76 -7.12 2.57 -0.26
CA MET A 76 -7.99 1.59 -0.93
C MET A 76 -7.50 0.14 -0.74
N PHE A 77 -6.19 -0.10 -0.69
CA PHE A 77 -5.65 -1.44 -0.43
C PHE A 77 -5.96 -1.90 0.99
N THR A 78 -5.80 -0.99 1.95
CA THR A 78 -6.12 -1.28 3.35
C THR A 78 -7.63 -1.55 3.52
N GLU A 79 -8.49 -0.79 2.84
CA GLU A 79 -9.92 -1.07 2.81
C GLU A 79 -10.23 -2.43 2.17
N ALA A 80 -9.63 -2.73 1.02
CA ALA A 80 -9.86 -3.97 0.28
C ALA A 80 -9.53 -5.19 1.15
N ILE A 81 -8.37 -5.22 1.80
CA ILE A 81 -7.99 -6.37 2.63
C ILE A 81 -8.96 -6.58 3.81
N THR A 82 -9.50 -5.50 4.38
CA THR A 82 -10.45 -5.59 5.50
C THR A 82 -11.84 -6.02 5.10
N VAL A 83 -12.20 -5.84 3.82
CA VAL A 83 -13.47 -6.21 3.24
C VAL A 83 -13.41 -7.64 2.68
N ASN A 84 -12.29 -8.00 2.04
CA ASN A 84 -12.07 -9.31 1.44
C ASN A 84 -12.03 -10.44 2.49
N GLY A 85 -11.46 -10.19 3.67
CA GLY A 85 -11.45 -11.17 4.78
C GLY A 85 -12.86 -11.65 5.17
N PRO A 86 -13.73 -10.73 5.60
CA PRO A 86 -15.13 -11.03 5.90
C PRO A 86 -15.91 -11.57 4.68
N GLU A 87 -15.67 -11.07 3.46
CA GLU A 87 -16.33 -11.60 2.26
C GLU A 87 -16.02 -13.09 2.02
N LEU A 88 -14.75 -13.49 2.21
CA LEU A 88 -14.33 -14.87 2.10
C LEU A 88 -14.89 -15.74 3.25
N LEU A 89 -14.90 -15.24 4.49
CA LEU A 89 -15.52 -15.95 5.62
C LEU A 89 -17.04 -16.16 5.42
N GLY A 90 -17.71 -15.16 4.84
CA GLY A 90 -19.15 -15.19 4.59
C GLY A 90 -19.55 -15.88 3.29
N ASN A 91 -18.59 -16.37 2.48
CA ASN A 91 -18.81 -16.84 1.10
C ASN A 91 -19.66 -15.87 0.26
N ILE A 92 -19.39 -14.58 0.41
CA ILE A 92 -20.12 -13.51 -0.23
C ILE A 92 -19.55 -13.29 -1.63
N GLN A 93 -20.38 -13.43 -2.65
CA GLN A 93 -19.97 -13.11 -4.02
C GLN A 93 -20.08 -11.61 -4.29
N VAL A 94 -18.99 -11.02 -4.78
CA VAL A 94 -18.94 -9.62 -5.20
C VAL A 94 -19.44 -9.51 -6.65
N PRO A 95 -20.32 -8.54 -6.98
CA PRO A 95 -20.77 -8.35 -8.36
C PRO A 95 -19.61 -8.00 -9.30
N LYS A 96 -19.65 -8.48 -10.54
CA LYS A 96 -18.58 -8.22 -11.53
C LYS A 96 -18.27 -6.74 -11.72
N ARG A 97 -19.30 -5.89 -11.81
CA ARG A 97 -19.11 -4.43 -11.93
C ARG A 97 -18.34 -3.86 -10.73
N ALA A 98 -18.65 -4.31 -9.52
CA ALA A 98 -17.96 -3.88 -8.32
C ALA A 98 -16.49 -4.33 -8.32
N SER A 99 -16.20 -5.57 -8.74
CA SER A 99 -14.83 -6.08 -8.89
C SER A 99 -14.00 -5.21 -9.84
N TYR A 100 -14.55 -4.84 -11.01
CA TYR A 100 -13.87 -3.95 -11.97
C TYR A 100 -13.55 -2.58 -11.37
N ILE A 101 -14.53 -1.96 -10.71
CA ILE A 101 -14.33 -0.64 -10.09
C ILE A 101 -13.30 -0.75 -8.95
N ARG A 102 -13.30 -1.84 -8.16
CA ARG A 102 -12.28 -2.09 -7.15
C ARG A 102 -10.88 -2.16 -7.77
N VAL A 103 -10.70 -2.92 -8.84
CA VAL A 103 -9.41 -3.01 -9.54
C VAL A 103 -8.95 -1.64 -10.04
N ILE A 104 -9.83 -0.85 -10.67
CA ILE A 104 -9.48 0.50 -11.13
C ILE A 104 -9.04 1.39 -9.95
N MET A 105 -9.79 1.38 -8.84
CA MET A 105 -9.46 2.17 -7.66
C MET A 105 -8.16 1.72 -6.97
N LEU A 106 -7.91 0.41 -6.95
CA LEU A 106 -6.67 -0.18 -6.41
C LEU A 106 -5.47 0.22 -7.26
N GLU A 107 -5.54 0.11 -8.59
CA GLU A 107 -4.43 0.49 -9.47
C GLU A 107 -4.19 2.01 -9.50
N LEU A 108 -5.24 2.84 -9.42
CA LEU A 108 -5.08 4.29 -9.21
C LEU A 108 -4.38 4.59 -7.87
N SER A 109 -4.76 3.87 -6.80
CA SER A 109 -4.11 4.00 -5.49
C SER A 109 -2.65 3.52 -5.52
N ARG A 110 -2.34 2.50 -6.34
CA ARG A 110 -0.97 2.01 -6.56
C ARG A 110 -0.11 3.09 -7.20
N ILE A 111 -0.60 3.73 -8.26
CA ILE A 111 0.08 4.86 -8.93
C ILE A 111 0.27 6.00 -7.92
N ALA A 112 -0.77 6.39 -7.18
CA ALA A 112 -0.68 7.48 -6.20
C ALA A 112 0.34 7.20 -5.08
N SER A 113 0.50 5.93 -4.69
CA SER A 113 1.49 5.49 -3.72
C SER A 113 2.91 5.54 -4.29
N HIS A 114 3.14 5.01 -5.49
CA HIS A 114 4.46 5.05 -6.13
C HIS A 114 4.93 6.47 -6.44
N LEU A 115 3.99 7.36 -6.80
CA LEU A 115 4.25 8.78 -6.97
C LEU A 115 4.73 9.41 -5.65
N LEU A 116 3.96 9.30 -4.57
CA LEU A 116 4.41 9.87 -3.30
C LEU A 116 5.62 9.15 -2.70
N TRP A 117 5.93 7.92 -3.11
CA TRP A 117 7.21 7.32 -2.77
C TRP A 117 8.36 8.02 -3.53
N LEU A 118 8.20 8.19 -4.84
CA LEU A 118 9.24 8.73 -5.72
C LEU A 118 9.62 10.17 -5.36
N GLY A 119 8.66 11.03 -5.05
CA GLY A 119 8.93 12.45 -4.78
C GLY A 119 9.89 12.67 -3.60
N PRO A 120 9.52 12.27 -2.38
CA PRO A 120 10.35 12.33 -1.20
C PRO A 120 11.67 11.55 -1.33
N PHE A 121 11.66 10.37 -1.97
CA PHE A 121 12.89 9.63 -2.28
C PHE A 121 13.89 10.47 -3.10
N MET A 122 13.41 11.18 -4.13
CA MET A 122 14.24 12.09 -4.91
C MET A 122 14.67 13.32 -4.10
N ALA A 123 13.79 13.86 -3.26
CA ALA A 123 14.10 15.01 -2.40
C ALA A 123 15.20 14.68 -1.38
N ASP A 124 15.19 13.47 -0.82
CA ASP A 124 16.21 12.99 0.13
C ASP A 124 17.58 12.77 -0.53
N ILE A 125 17.60 12.43 -1.82
CA ILE A 125 18.83 12.37 -2.62
C ILE A 125 19.29 13.78 -3.06
N GLY A 126 18.43 14.80 -2.91
CA GLY A 126 18.73 16.21 -3.18
C GLY A 126 18.05 16.78 -4.44
N ALA A 127 17.23 16.01 -5.15
CA ALA A 127 16.50 16.45 -6.32
C ALA A 127 15.08 16.93 -5.96
N GLN A 128 14.91 18.24 -5.83
CA GLN A 128 13.64 18.85 -5.40
C GLN A 128 12.62 19.05 -6.52
N THR A 129 13.03 19.29 -7.77
CA THR A 129 12.09 19.61 -8.85
C THR A 129 11.08 18.48 -9.16
N PRO A 130 11.50 17.20 -9.25
CA PRO A 130 10.57 16.09 -9.50
C PRO A 130 9.46 15.99 -8.45
N PHE A 131 9.74 16.38 -7.19
CA PHE A 131 8.76 16.40 -6.11
C PHE A 131 7.50 17.17 -6.52
N PHE A 132 7.64 18.38 -7.09
CA PHE A 132 6.51 19.22 -7.46
C PHE A 132 5.70 18.67 -8.64
N TYR A 133 6.37 18.07 -9.62
CA TYR A 133 5.68 17.44 -10.76
C TYR A 133 4.81 16.30 -10.26
N ILE A 134 5.36 15.47 -9.40
CA ILE A 134 4.67 14.30 -8.87
C ILE A 134 3.40 14.69 -8.09
N PHE A 135 3.43 15.77 -7.30
CA PHE A 135 2.23 16.26 -6.63
C PHE A 135 1.16 16.74 -7.61
N ARG A 136 1.54 17.32 -8.76
CA ARG A 136 0.60 17.73 -9.80
C ARG A 136 -0.14 16.53 -10.37
N GLU A 137 0.53 15.43 -10.74
CA GLU A 137 -0.19 14.26 -11.26
C GLU A 137 -0.99 13.54 -10.18
N ARG A 138 -0.47 13.51 -8.95
CA ARG A 138 -1.17 12.93 -7.81
C ARG A 138 -2.46 13.67 -7.48
N GLU A 139 -2.49 14.99 -7.66
CA GLU A 139 -3.67 15.81 -7.47
C GLU A 139 -4.79 15.44 -8.45
N LEU A 140 -4.46 15.10 -9.70
CA LEU A 140 -5.44 14.62 -10.69
C LEU A 140 -6.09 13.29 -10.25
N ILE A 141 -5.33 12.39 -9.63
CA ILE A 141 -5.87 11.15 -9.06
C ILE A 141 -6.81 11.48 -7.90
N TYR A 142 -6.46 12.45 -7.07
CA TYR A 142 -7.29 12.89 -5.95
C TYR A 142 -8.61 13.51 -6.37
N ASP A 143 -8.63 14.25 -7.48
CA ASP A 143 -9.88 14.76 -8.05
C ASP A 143 -10.77 13.62 -8.55
N LEU A 144 -10.20 12.53 -9.08
CA LEU A 144 -10.94 11.31 -9.44
C LEU A 144 -11.51 10.60 -8.20
N PHE A 145 -10.72 10.50 -7.13
CA PHE A 145 -11.19 9.91 -5.87
C PHE A 145 -12.26 10.76 -5.19
N GLU A 146 -12.10 12.08 -5.18
CA GLU A 146 -13.08 13.01 -4.62
C GLU A 146 -14.39 12.93 -5.42
N ALA A 147 -14.33 12.86 -6.74
CA ALA A 147 -15.52 12.70 -7.57
C ALA A 147 -16.28 11.39 -7.27
N ALA A 148 -15.58 10.29 -7.03
CA ALA A 148 -16.21 8.98 -6.76
C ALA A 148 -16.71 8.83 -5.31
N THR A 149 -15.95 9.34 -4.34
CA THR A 149 -16.14 9.02 -2.91
C THR A 149 -16.59 10.23 -2.08
N GLY A 150 -16.35 11.44 -2.57
CA GLY A 150 -16.51 12.69 -1.83
C GLY A 150 -15.36 13.01 -0.87
N MET A 151 -14.31 12.20 -0.82
CA MET A 151 -13.13 12.40 0.05
C MET A 151 -11.84 12.32 -0.75
N ARG A 152 -10.80 13.06 -0.33
CA ARG A 152 -9.50 13.12 -1.05
C ARG A 152 -8.47 12.07 -0.62
N MET A 153 -8.58 11.50 0.58
CA MET A 153 -7.59 10.54 1.11
C MET A 153 -8.24 9.37 1.86
N MET A 154 -9.15 9.66 2.78
CA MET A 154 -9.77 8.67 3.66
C MET A 154 -11.10 8.20 3.06
N HIS A 155 -11.04 7.43 1.98
CA HIS A 155 -12.16 7.22 1.07
C HIS A 155 -13.36 6.47 1.66
N ASN A 156 -13.14 5.45 2.50
CA ASN A 156 -14.17 4.59 3.08
C ASN A 156 -15.19 4.12 2.02
N TYR A 157 -14.66 3.70 0.88
CA TYR A 157 -15.40 3.46 -0.35
C TYR A 157 -15.77 1.99 -0.53
N PHE A 158 -14.87 1.07 -0.18
CA PHE A 158 -15.17 -0.35 -0.25
C PHE A 158 -16.09 -0.76 0.90
N ARG A 159 -17.03 -1.65 0.60
CA ARG A 159 -17.98 -2.21 1.57
C ARG A 159 -18.04 -3.71 1.38
N ILE A 160 -18.37 -4.42 2.45
CA ILE A 160 -18.67 -5.86 2.37
C ILE A 160 -19.76 -6.06 1.32
N GLY A 161 -19.46 -6.84 0.29
CA GLY A 161 -20.35 -7.12 -0.83
C GLY A 161 -20.19 -6.24 -2.07
N GLY A 162 -19.22 -5.35 -2.09
CA GLY A 162 -18.95 -4.47 -3.23
C GLY A 162 -18.47 -3.08 -2.81
N ILE A 163 -19.22 -2.06 -3.19
CA ILE A 163 -18.81 -0.66 -3.11
C ILE A 163 -19.94 0.20 -2.52
N ALA A 164 -19.59 1.29 -1.84
CA ALA A 164 -20.57 2.20 -1.25
C ALA A 164 -21.46 2.92 -2.27
N THR A 165 -20.87 3.42 -3.37
CA THR A 165 -21.55 4.21 -4.40
C THR A 165 -20.96 3.90 -5.78
N ASP A 166 -21.77 3.86 -6.83
CA ASP A 166 -21.29 3.73 -8.21
C ASP A 166 -20.56 4.99 -8.70
N LEU A 167 -19.82 4.87 -9.80
CA LEU A 167 -19.09 5.96 -10.42
C LEU A 167 -20.04 7.04 -10.97
N PRO A 168 -19.73 8.33 -10.80
CA PRO A 168 -20.57 9.40 -11.33
C PRO A 168 -20.47 9.48 -12.86
N TYR A 169 -21.47 10.12 -13.46
CA TYR A 169 -21.51 10.35 -14.90
C TYR A 169 -20.27 11.14 -15.38
N GLY A 170 -19.65 10.70 -16.48
CA GLY A 170 -18.45 11.31 -17.06
C GLY A 170 -17.15 11.02 -16.29
N TRP A 171 -17.16 10.15 -15.27
CA TRP A 171 -15.95 9.76 -14.55
C TRP A 171 -15.00 8.92 -15.41
N ILE A 172 -15.55 8.02 -16.22
CA ILE A 172 -14.78 7.12 -17.10
C ILE A 172 -13.94 7.93 -18.08
N ASP A 173 -14.54 8.93 -18.74
CA ASP A 173 -13.84 9.78 -19.72
C ASP A 173 -12.68 10.54 -19.06
N LYS A 174 -12.91 11.11 -17.87
CA LYS A 174 -11.86 11.80 -17.09
C LYS A 174 -10.72 10.86 -16.69
N CYS A 175 -11.05 9.60 -16.35
CA CYS A 175 -10.03 8.61 -16.00
C CYS A 175 -9.19 8.22 -17.22
N LEU A 176 -9.81 8.10 -18.40
CA LEU A 176 -9.10 7.88 -19.67
C LEU A 176 -8.19 9.05 -20.03
N ASP A 177 -8.66 10.29 -19.88
CA ASP A 177 -7.86 11.50 -20.08
C ASP A 177 -6.62 11.52 -19.17
N PHE A 178 -6.81 11.17 -17.89
CA PHE A 178 -5.70 11.02 -16.94
C PHE A 178 -4.71 9.94 -17.39
N CYS A 179 -5.18 8.77 -17.82
CA CYS A 179 -4.29 7.69 -18.28
C CYS A 179 -3.40 8.14 -19.45
N ASN A 180 -3.98 8.84 -20.43
CA ASN A 180 -3.24 9.36 -21.58
C ASN A 180 -2.23 10.44 -21.18
N TYR A 181 -2.61 11.33 -20.27
CA TYR A 181 -1.71 12.37 -19.74
C TYR A 181 -0.55 11.76 -18.94
N PHE A 182 -0.85 10.81 -18.06
CA PHE A 182 0.13 10.24 -17.13
C PHE A 182 1.21 9.42 -17.85
N LEU A 183 0.90 8.75 -18.97
CA LEU A 183 1.90 8.10 -19.82
C LEU A 183 2.99 9.07 -20.30
N THR A 184 2.61 10.31 -20.62
CA THR A 184 3.56 11.38 -20.98
C THR A 184 4.43 11.76 -19.78
N GLY A 185 3.84 11.87 -18.59
CA GLY A 185 4.55 12.14 -17.34
C GLY A 185 5.57 11.05 -17.00
N VAL A 186 5.21 9.78 -17.13
CA VAL A 186 6.15 8.66 -16.90
C VAL A 186 7.33 8.70 -17.87
N ALA A 187 7.11 9.05 -19.15
CA ALA A 187 8.19 9.22 -20.11
C ALA A 187 9.12 10.39 -19.75
N GLU A 188 8.56 11.49 -19.25
CA GLU A 188 9.32 12.63 -18.75
C GLU A 188 10.16 12.25 -17.52
N TYR A 189 9.60 11.51 -16.57
CA TYR A 189 10.34 11.01 -15.40
C TYR A 189 11.51 10.11 -15.78
N LYS A 190 11.31 9.20 -16.73
CA LYS A 190 12.40 8.35 -17.24
C LYS A 190 13.52 9.19 -17.87
N LYS A 191 13.17 10.27 -18.58
CA LYS A 191 14.15 11.15 -19.22
C LYS A 191 14.94 11.99 -18.20
N LEU A 192 14.26 12.52 -17.18
CA LEU A 192 14.86 13.40 -16.17
C LEU A 192 15.65 12.66 -15.09
N ILE A 193 15.13 11.52 -14.62
CA ILE A 193 15.67 10.80 -13.47
C ILE A 193 16.57 9.65 -13.91
N THR A 194 16.05 8.73 -14.74
CA THR A 194 16.76 7.48 -15.05
C THR A 194 18.06 7.70 -15.82
N ARG A 195 18.15 8.77 -16.63
CA ARG A 195 19.37 9.09 -17.39
C ARG A 195 20.34 10.03 -16.66
N ASN A 196 20.01 10.47 -15.45
CA ASN A 196 20.84 11.41 -14.71
C ASN A 196 22.05 10.68 -14.09
N PRO A 197 23.30 11.05 -14.44
CA PRO A 197 24.48 10.39 -13.90
C PRO A 197 24.62 10.53 -12.38
N ILE A 198 24.20 11.66 -11.82
CA ILE A 198 24.26 11.91 -10.36
C ILE A 198 23.31 10.96 -9.62
N PHE A 199 22.15 10.70 -10.20
CA PHE A 199 21.18 9.77 -9.61
C PHE A 199 21.70 8.33 -9.67
N LEU A 200 22.26 7.92 -10.81
CA LEU A 200 22.83 6.59 -10.97
C LEU A 200 23.97 6.35 -9.97
N GLU A 201 24.92 7.27 -9.85
CA GLU A 201 26.05 7.16 -8.90
C GLU A 201 25.60 7.02 -7.43
N ARG A 202 24.45 7.60 -7.07
CA ARG A 202 23.91 7.57 -5.71
C ARG A 202 23.10 6.33 -5.37
N VAL A 203 22.66 5.56 -6.36
CA VAL A 203 21.62 4.53 -6.21
C VAL A 203 22.10 3.17 -6.72
N GLU A 204 22.95 3.16 -7.74
CA GLU A 204 23.56 1.96 -8.30
C GLU A 204 24.49 1.28 -7.28
N GLY A 205 24.28 0.00 -7.04
CA GLY A 205 25.08 -0.78 -6.08
C GLY A 205 24.83 -0.45 -4.61
N VAL A 206 23.88 0.42 -4.29
CA VAL A 206 23.54 0.77 -2.89
C VAL A 206 22.41 -0.11 -2.37
N GLY A 207 22.66 -0.76 -1.23
CA GLY A 207 21.67 -1.58 -0.52
C GLY A 207 21.30 -2.87 -1.25
N VAL A 208 22.27 -3.54 -1.85
CA VAL A 208 22.06 -4.79 -2.63
C VAL A 208 21.47 -5.89 -1.76
N ILE A 209 20.39 -6.52 -2.25
CA ILE A 209 19.77 -7.70 -1.64
C ILE A 209 19.85 -8.87 -2.61
N ARG A 210 20.33 -10.03 -2.13
CA ARG A 210 20.28 -11.28 -2.90
C ARG A 210 18.91 -11.94 -2.77
N GLY A 211 18.46 -12.65 -3.81
CA GLY A 211 17.17 -13.35 -3.80
C GLY A 211 16.98 -14.31 -2.62
N GLU A 212 18.01 -15.08 -2.25
CA GLU A 212 17.95 -15.98 -1.09
C GLU A 212 17.79 -15.22 0.24
N GLU A 213 18.47 -14.09 0.39
CA GLU A 213 18.33 -13.22 1.56
C GLU A 213 16.94 -12.61 1.61
N ALA A 214 16.41 -12.15 0.47
CA ALA A 214 15.06 -11.60 0.38
C ALA A 214 14.00 -12.61 0.87
N LEU A 215 14.14 -13.89 0.49
CA LEU A 215 13.24 -14.96 0.94
C LEU A 215 13.40 -15.27 2.44
N ASN A 216 14.64 -15.37 2.92
CA ASN A 216 14.91 -15.67 4.33
C ASN A 216 14.38 -14.58 5.28
N TRP A 217 14.46 -13.32 4.86
CA TRP A 217 13.88 -12.19 5.60
C TRP A 217 12.37 -12.01 5.37
N GLY A 218 11.76 -12.77 4.45
CA GLY A 218 10.34 -12.69 4.13
C GLY A 218 9.93 -11.40 3.42
N LEU A 219 10.85 -10.75 2.70
CA LEU A 219 10.58 -9.52 1.97
C LEU A 219 9.50 -9.74 0.90
N SER A 220 8.73 -8.69 0.59
CA SER A 220 7.63 -8.78 -0.37
C SER A 220 7.54 -7.54 -1.27
N GLY A 221 6.79 -7.65 -2.36
CA GLY A 221 6.55 -6.56 -3.31
C GLY A 221 7.78 -6.15 -4.12
N PRO A 222 7.99 -4.84 -4.33
CA PRO A 222 9.12 -4.33 -5.12
C PRO A 222 10.49 -4.78 -4.60
N MET A 223 10.65 -4.99 -3.28
CA MET A 223 11.89 -5.46 -2.67
C MET A 223 12.27 -6.88 -3.15
N LEU A 224 11.27 -7.76 -3.22
CA LEU A 224 11.43 -9.14 -3.67
C LEU A 224 11.63 -9.20 -5.19
N ARG A 225 10.80 -8.45 -5.95
CA ARG A 225 10.87 -8.37 -7.42
C ARG A 225 12.16 -7.76 -7.94
N ALA A 226 12.74 -6.80 -7.22
CA ALA A 226 14.03 -6.21 -7.56
C ALA A 226 15.22 -7.17 -7.36
N SER A 227 15.04 -8.21 -6.55
CA SER A 227 16.08 -9.18 -6.18
C SER A 227 16.09 -10.44 -7.09
N GLY A 228 15.39 -10.40 -8.22
CA GLY A 228 15.36 -11.47 -9.23
C GLY A 228 14.22 -12.48 -9.11
N ILE A 229 13.29 -12.29 -8.17
CA ILE A 229 12.20 -13.24 -7.90
C ILE A 229 10.90 -12.72 -8.51
N GLN A 230 10.38 -13.44 -9.51
CA GLN A 230 9.12 -13.13 -10.18
C GLN A 230 7.93 -13.60 -9.33
N TRP A 231 7.59 -12.82 -8.30
CA TRP A 231 6.48 -13.11 -7.40
C TRP A 231 5.55 -11.91 -7.28
N ASP A 232 4.26 -12.12 -7.55
CA ASP A 232 3.21 -11.11 -7.45
C ASP A 232 1.89 -11.80 -7.08
N LEU A 233 1.27 -11.38 -5.97
CA LEU A 233 0.05 -12.04 -5.48
C LEU A 233 -1.13 -11.88 -6.44
N ARG A 234 -1.13 -10.86 -7.30
CA ARG A 234 -2.21 -10.68 -8.30
C ARG A 234 -2.25 -11.82 -9.31
N LYS A 235 -1.11 -12.45 -9.62
CA LYS A 235 -1.04 -13.64 -10.50
C LYS A 235 -1.06 -14.98 -9.76
N VAL A 236 -0.82 -14.99 -8.46
CA VAL A 236 -0.75 -16.23 -7.66
C VAL A 236 -2.08 -16.54 -7.01
N ASP A 237 -2.67 -15.53 -6.35
CA ASP A 237 -3.91 -15.71 -5.59
C ASP A 237 -5.17 -15.37 -6.40
N HIS A 238 -5.00 -14.74 -7.57
CA HIS A 238 -6.09 -14.50 -8.54
C HIS A 238 -7.31 -13.79 -7.90
N TYR A 239 -7.08 -12.79 -7.05
CA TYR A 239 -8.15 -12.10 -6.33
C TYR A 239 -8.87 -11.05 -7.20
N GLU A 240 -10.12 -10.74 -6.88
CA GLU A 240 -11.01 -9.84 -7.64
C GLU A 240 -11.16 -10.29 -9.11
N CYS A 241 -10.63 -9.54 -10.08
CA CYS A 241 -10.69 -9.85 -11.51
C CYS A 241 -9.39 -9.56 -12.26
N TYR A 242 -8.23 -9.69 -11.60
CA TYR A 242 -6.92 -9.45 -12.24
C TYR A 242 -6.60 -10.41 -13.40
N ASP A 243 -7.28 -11.55 -13.48
CA ASP A 243 -7.09 -12.59 -14.50
C ASP A 243 -7.64 -12.23 -15.88
N GLU A 244 -8.60 -11.31 -15.92
CA GLU A 244 -9.24 -10.90 -17.18
C GLU A 244 -8.39 -9.87 -17.95
N PHE A 245 -7.29 -9.38 -17.35
CA PHE A 245 -6.44 -8.34 -17.92
C PHE A 245 -5.06 -8.88 -18.33
N ASP A 246 -4.53 -8.34 -19.43
CA ASP A 246 -3.19 -8.66 -19.92
C ASP A 246 -2.15 -7.67 -19.40
N TRP A 247 -1.26 -8.14 -18.52
CA TRP A 247 -0.20 -7.35 -17.92
C TRP A 247 1.01 -8.21 -17.50
N GLU A 248 2.17 -7.57 -17.38
CA GLU A 248 3.42 -8.24 -17.05
C GLU A 248 3.95 -7.85 -15.66
N VAL A 249 4.50 -8.83 -14.95
CA VAL A 249 5.14 -8.57 -13.64
C VAL A 249 6.52 -7.97 -13.91
N GLN A 250 6.75 -6.75 -13.42
CA GLN A 250 8.03 -6.06 -13.56
C GLN A 250 9.01 -6.58 -12.50
N TRP A 251 10.18 -7.03 -12.94
CA TRP A 251 11.23 -7.57 -12.07
C TRP A 251 12.62 -7.12 -12.56
N GLN A 252 13.60 -7.18 -11.67
CA GLN A 252 14.99 -6.84 -11.95
C GLN A 252 15.91 -7.84 -11.25
N LYS A 253 17.16 -7.97 -11.69
CA LYS A 253 18.10 -8.98 -11.19
C LYS A 253 19.11 -8.43 -10.18
N GLU A 254 19.39 -7.13 -10.22
CA GLU A 254 20.53 -6.51 -9.53
C GLU A 254 20.33 -6.37 -8.02
N GLY A 255 19.07 -6.30 -7.54
CA GLY A 255 18.75 -6.24 -6.10
C GLY A 255 19.11 -4.92 -5.41
N ASP A 256 19.63 -3.95 -6.15
CA ASP A 256 20.03 -2.64 -5.65
C ASP A 256 18.86 -1.65 -5.58
N SER A 257 19.14 -0.44 -5.09
CA SER A 257 18.13 0.60 -4.99
C SER A 257 17.64 1.07 -6.37
N LEU A 258 18.46 0.90 -7.43
CA LEU A 258 18.11 1.27 -8.80
C LEU A 258 17.11 0.28 -9.38
N ALA A 259 17.34 -1.01 -9.19
CA ALA A 259 16.42 -2.08 -9.55
C ALA A 259 15.03 -1.84 -8.92
N ARG A 260 14.96 -1.46 -7.64
CA ARG A 260 13.69 -1.12 -6.96
C ARG A 260 12.99 0.07 -7.59
N TYR A 261 13.76 1.10 -7.95
CA TYR A 261 13.23 2.26 -8.67
C TYR A 261 12.65 1.85 -10.04
N LEU A 262 13.40 1.07 -10.83
CA LEU A 262 12.95 0.62 -12.15
C LEU A 262 11.68 -0.24 -12.06
N VAL A 263 11.60 -1.14 -11.07
CA VAL A 263 10.41 -1.95 -10.81
C VAL A 263 9.19 -1.05 -10.54
N ARG A 264 9.29 -0.06 -9.65
CA ARG A 264 8.16 0.85 -9.34
C ARG A 264 7.75 1.73 -10.51
N ILE A 265 8.71 2.24 -11.30
CA ILE A 265 8.41 2.98 -12.54
C ILE A 265 7.70 2.08 -13.57
N GLY A 266 8.14 0.83 -13.70
CA GLY A 266 7.50 -0.17 -14.55
C GLY A 266 6.08 -0.49 -14.08
N GLU A 267 5.89 -0.70 -12.78
CA GLU A 267 4.59 -0.97 -12.17
C GLU A 267 3.60 0.16 -12.43
N MET A 268 4.02 1.43 -12.39
CA MET A 268 3.15 2.54 -12.77
C MET A 268 2.67 2.45 -14.22
N ALA A 269 3.52 2.04 -15.16
CA ALA A 269 3.13 1.87 -16.56
C ALA A 269 2.17 0.69 -16.76
N GLU A 270 2.43 -0.45 -16.11
CA GLU A 270 1.54 -1.61 -16.14
C GLU A 270 0.20 -1.32 -15.46
N SER A 271 0.19 -0.55 -14.38
CA SER A 271 -1.04 -0.13 -13.70
C SER A 271 -1.96 0.67 -14.64
N ILE A 272 -1.39 1.57 -15.45
CA ILE A 272 -2.16 2.31 -16.47
C ILE A 272 -2.73 1.35 -17.51
N LYS A 273 -1.94 0.38 -17.97
CA LYS A 273 -2.38 -0.62 -18.96
C LYS A 273 -3.59 -1.41 -18.42
N ILE A 274 -3.55 -1.82 -17.15
CA ILE A 274 -4.67 -2.50 -16.47
C ILE A 274 -5.89 -1.57 -16.40
N ILE A 275 -5.71 -0.31 -15.99
CA ILE A 275 -6.81 0.66 -15.88
C ILE A 275 -7.48 0.89 -17.24
N GLN A 276 -6.71 1.06 -18.32
CA GLN A 276 -7.25 1.25 -19.67
C GLN A 276 -8.11 0.05 -20.10
N GLN A 277 -7.62 -1.17 -19.92
CA GLN A 277 -8.37 -2.39 -20.23
C GLN A 277 -9.64 -2.52 -19.36
N ALA A 278 -9.55 -2.18 -18.07
CA ALA A 278 -10.68 -2.23 -17.16
C ALA A 278 -11.77 -1.20 -17.50
N LEU A 279 -11.40 -0.01 -17.98
CA LEU A 279 -12.34 1.03 -18.39
C LEU A 279 -13.07 0.65 -19.69
N GLU A 280 -12.38 0.03 -20.64
CA GLU A 280 -12.99 -0.47 -21.88
C GLU A 280 -13.95 -1.65 -21.63
N GLY A 281 -13.60 -2.52 -20.67
CA GLY A 281 -14.34 -3.74 -20.37
C GLY A 281 -15.42 -3.62 -19.29
N ILE A 282 -15.70 -2.43 -18.74
CA ILE A 282 -16.53 -2.31 -17.54
C ILE A 282 -17.97 -2.83 -17.77
N PRO A 283 -18.41 -3.88 -17.06
CA PRO A 283 -19.74 -4.42 -17.27
C PRO A 283 -20.81 -3.50 -16.66
N GLY A 284 -21.98 -3.46 -17.29
CA GLY A 284 -23.19 -2.99 -16.64
C GLY A 284 -23.61 -3.94 -15.51
N GLY A 285 -24.34 -3.43 -14.51
CA GLY A 285 -24.86 -4.27 -13.43
C GLY A 285 -24.91 -3.56 -12.06
N PRO A 286 -25.27 -4.30 -11.00
CA PRO A 286 -25.26 -3.77 -9.64
C PRO A 286 -23.82 -3.60 -9.12
N TYR A 287 -23.56 -2.54 -8.36
CA TYR A 287 -22.27 -2.26 -7.71
C TYR A 287 -22.16 -2.81 -6.27
N GLU A 288 -23.23 -3.39 -5.74
CA GLU A 288 -23.28 -4.03 -4.43
C GLU A 288 -24.15 -5.28 -4.51
N ASN A 289 -23.76 -6.33 -3.79
CA ASN A 289 -24.57 -7.51 -3.67
C ASN A 289 -25.79 -7.23 -2.77
N LEU A 290 -26.97 -7.19 -3.40
CA LEU A 290 -28.25 -6.89 -2.76
C LEU A 290 -28.70 -7.97 -1.78
N GLU A 291 -28.18 -9.19 -1.86
CA GLU A 291 -28.56 -10.31 -0.98
C GLU A 291 -28.00 -10.15 0.43
N ILE A 292 -26.83 -9.53 0.58
CA ILE A 292 -26.22 -9.22 1.88
C ILE A 292 -27.13 -8.29 2.68
N ARG A 293 -27.78 -7.34 1.99
CA ARG A 293 -28.77 -6.43 2.60
C ARG A 293 -30.04 -7.15 3.06
N ARG A 294 -30.31 -8.36 2.57
CA ARG A 294 -31.47 -9.18 2.99
C ARG A 294 -31.21 -10.00 4.25
N PHE A 295 -29.99 -10.01 4.81
CA PHE A 295 -29.76 -10.60 6.14
C PHE A 295 -30.45 -9.80 7.25
N ASP A 296 -30.64 -8.48 7.06
CA ASP A 296 -31.55 -7.65 7.86
C ASP A 296 -33.01 -7.89 7.43
N ARG A 297 -33.51 -9.12 7.59
CA ARG A 297 -34.94 -9.39 7.51
C ARG A 297 -35.63 -8.80 8.74
N VAL A 298 -36.15 -7.59 8.59
CA VAL A 298 -37.45 -7.27 9.18
C VAL A 298 -38.45 -7.21 8.03
N LYS A 299 -39.58 -7.89 8.24
CA LYS A 299 -40.69 -8.23 7.34
C LYS A 299 -40.94 -7.22 6.22
N ASP A 300 -41.41 -7.73 5.08
CA ASP A 300 -42.11 -6.95 4.04
C ASP A 300 -43.13 -6.02 4.72
N SER A 301 -42.74 -4.76 4.95
CA SER A 301 -43.62 -3.79 5.56
C SER A 301 -44.52 -3.23 4.47
N GLU A 302 -45.82 -3.27 4.72
CA GLU A 302 -46.79 -2.66 3.83
C GLU A 302 -46.49 -1.16 3.71
N TRP A 303 -46.54 -0.64 2.49
CA TRP A 303 -46.34 0.78 2.20
C TRP A 303 -47.46 1.58 2.88
N ASN A 304 -47.16 2.15 4.07
CA ASN A 304 -47.97 2.99 4.98
C ASN A 304 -48.14 2.48 6.43
N ASP A 305 -47.41 1.45 6.88
CA ASP A 305 -47.45 1.10 8.31
C ASP A 305 -46.68 2.11 9.19
N PHE A 306 -47.04 2.24 10.48
CA PHE A 306 -46.36 3.13 11.44
C PHE A 306 -44.89 2.73 11.67
N GLU A 307 -44.54 1.47 11.36
CA GLU A 307 -43.17 0.95 11.33
C GLU A 307 -42.41 1.24 10.02
N TYR A 308 -42.97 2.02 9.09
CA TYR A 308 -42.27 2.47 7.90
C TYR A 308 -41.10 3.37 8.30
N ARG A 309 -39.99 2.72 8.64
CA ARG A 309 -38.73 3.36 8.95
C ARG A 309 -38.30 3.98 7.63
N PHE A 310 -38.34 5.31 7.55
CA PHE A 310 -37.67 6.06 6.47
C PHE A 310 -36.33 5.37 6.24
N ILE A 311 -36.06 4.94 5.00
CA ILE A 311 -34.78 4.37 4.59
C ILE A 311 -33.76 5.52 4.59
N SER A 312 -33.47 6.04 5.79
CA SER A 312 -32.40 6.97 6.07
C SER A 312 -31.10 6.17 5.95
N LYS A 313 -30.11 6.73 5.22
CA LYS A 313 -28.78 6.17 4.91
C LYS A 313 -28.61 4.70 5.33
N LYS A 314 -28.87 3.79 4.38
CA LYS A 314 -28.77 2.33 4.54
C LYS A 314 -27.42 1.97 5.20
N PRO A 315 -27.39 1.56 6.48
CA PRO A 315 -26.16 1.07 7.08
C PRO A 315 -25.80 -0.26 6.41
N SER A 316 -24.51 -0.49 6.18
CA SER A 316 -24.05 -1.82 5.73
C SER A 316 -24.40 -2.85 6.80
N PRO A 317 -24.85 -4.06 6.41
CA PRO A 317 -25.29 -5.07 7.35
C PRO A 317 -24.11 -5.57 8.19
N THR A 318 -24.32 -5.64 9.49
CA THR A 318 -23.35 -6.25 10.40
C THR A 318 -23.66 -7.74 10.44
N PHE A 319 -22.70 -8.60 10.12
CA PHE A 319 -22.90 -10.04 10.11
C PHE A 319 -22.03 -10.74 11.16
N GLU A 320 -22.54 -11.84 11.69
CA GLU A 320 -21.83 -12.69 12.64
C GLU A 320 -20.71 -13.43 11.91
N LEU A 321 -19.49 -13.34 12.43
CA LEU A 321 -18.34 -14.00 11.85
C LEU A 321 -18.37 -15.48 12.20
N ALA A 322 -18.36 -16.35 11.18
CA ALA A 322 -18.23 -17.78 11.38
C ALA A 322 -16.97 -18.11 12.21
N LYS A 323 -17.05 -19.17 13.04
CA LYS A 323 -15.94 -19.62 13.87
C LYS A 323 -14.86 -20.30 13.02
N GLN A 324 -14.01 -19.48 12.39
CA GLN A 324 -12.94 -19.91 11.51
C GLN A 324 -11.72 -18.98 11.65
N GLU A 325 -10.55 -19.54 11.38
CA GLU A 325 -9.31 -18.80 11.23
C GLU A 325 -9.05 -18.60 9.73
N LEU A 326 -8.82 -17.37 9.31
CA LEU A 326 -8.58 -17.02 7.91
C LEU A 326 -7.39 -16.08 7.80
N TYR A 327 -6.49 -16.39 6.88
CA TYR A 327 -5.46 -15.46 6.43
C TYR A 327 -5.78 -15.00 5.01
N VAL A 328 -5.95 -13.70 4.84
CA VAL A 328 -6.14 -13.07 3.52
C VAL A 328 -4.96 -12.16 3.26
N ARG A 329 -4.56 -12.06 1.99
CA ARG A 329 -3.48 -11.20 1.54
C ARG A 329 -3.81 -10.54 0.22
N VAL A 330 -3.24 -9.36 0.00
CA VAL A 330 -3.40 -8.53 -1.20
C VAL A 330 -2.03 -7.92 -1.53
N GLU A 331 -1.73 -7.76 -2.82
CA GLU A 331 -0.50 -7.10 -3.29
C GLU A 331 -0.66 -5.58 -3.18
N ALA A 332 -0.32 -4.99 -2.03
CA ALA A 332 -0.21 -3.55 -1.87
C ALA A 332 1.00 -2.99 -2.66
N PRO A 333 1.07 -1.68 -2.96
CA PRO A 333 2.21 -1.06 -3.65
C PRO A 333 3.56 -1.29 -2.96
N LYS A 334 3.54 -1.52 -1.64
CA LYS A 334 4.73 -1.79 -0.83
C LYS A 334 5.08 -3.28 -0.73
N GLY A 335 4.13 -4.17 -1.03
CA GLY A 335 4.26 -5.62 -0.95
C GLY A 335 3.04 -6.32 -0.39
N GLU A 336 3.23 -7.48 0.21
CA GLU A 336 2.14 -8.32 0.71
C GLU A 336 1.53 -7.72 1.98
N LEU A 337 0.33 -7.16 1.83
CA LEU A 337 -0.50 -6.73 2.94
C LEU A 337 -1.44 -7.88 3.31
N GLY A 338 -1.30 -8.40 4.53
CA GLY A 338 -2.07 -9.53 5.01
C GLY A 338 -2.85 -9.23 6.28
N ILE A 339 -3.95 -9.96 6.48
CA ILE A 339 -4.73 -9.95 7.71
C ILE A 339 -5.02 -11.38 8.12
N PHE A 340 -4.69 -11.71 9.37
CA PHE A 340 -5.09 -12.94 10.02
C PHE A 340 -6.24 -12.65 10.96
N LEU A 341 -7.40 -13.22 10.64
CA LEU A 341 -8.69 -13.00 11.27
C LEU A 341 -9.15 -14.29 11.96
N ILE A 342 -9.58 -14.18 13.22
CA ILE A 342 -10.25 -15.27 13.93
C ILE A 342 -11.67 -14.81 14.26
N GLY A 343 -12.67 -15.55 13.74
CA GLY A 343 -14.07 -15.38 14.12
C GLY A 343 -14.46 -16.26 15.30
N ASP A 344 -15.41 -15.81 16.12
CA ASP A 344 -15.95 -16.59 17.26
C ASP A 344 -17.48 -16.49 17.38
N LEU A 345 -18.21 -16.60 16.26
CA LEU A 345 -19.68 -16.46 16.15
C LEU A 345 -20.23 -15.11 16.67
N GLY A 346 -19.36 -14.18 17.03
CA GLY A 346 -19.69 -12.84 17.43
C GLY A 346 -19.69 -11.87 16.25
N VAL A 347 -20.23 -10.69 16.52
CA VAL A 347 -20.17 -9.52 15.63
C VAL A 347 -18.76 -8.90 15.60
N PHE A 348 -18.00 -9.08 16.67
CA PHE A 348 -16.64 -8.58 16.80
C PHE A 348 -15.63 -9.69 16.45
N PRO A 349 -14.55 -9.36 15.73
CA PRO A 349 -13.49 -10.32 15.48
C PRO A 349 -12.80 -10.66 16.80
N TRP A 350 -12.58 -11.94 17.06
CA TRP A 350 -11.88 -12.39 18.28
C TRP A 350 -10.43 -11.93 18.28
N ARG A 351 -9.76 -12.08 17.13
CA ARG A 351 -8.41 -11.59 16.91
C ARG A 351 -8.28 -11.03 15.51
N TRP A 352 -7.63 -9.87 15.41
CA TRP A 352 -7.31 -9.21 14.15
C TRP A 352 -5.82 -8.89 14.13
N LYS A 353 -5.03 -9.73 13.45
CA LYS A 353 -3.58 -9.54 13.33
C LYS A 353 -3.26 -9.01 11.94
N ILE A 354 -2.61 -7.85 11.88
CA ILE A 354 -2.23 -7.21 10.62
C ILE A 354 -0.80 -7.64 10.28
N ARG A 355 -0.53 -8.02 9.04
CA ARG A 355 0.81 -8.23 8.49
C ARG A 355 1.11 -7.11 7.49
N PRO A 356 1.72 -6.00 7.93
CA PRO A 356 2.06 -4.89 7.05
C PRO A 356 3.37 -5.17 6.30
N PRO A 357 3.45 -4.82 5.00
CA PRO A 357 4.67 -5.00 4.22
C PRO A 357 5.81 -4.11 4.73
N GLY A 358 5.53 -2.87 5.16
CA GLY A 358 6.54 -1.94 5.64
C GLY A 358 7.33 -2.43 6.85
N PHE A 359 6.68 -3.13 7.80
CA PHE A 359 7.36 -3.67 8.99
C PHE A 359 8.37 -4.76 8.63
N ILE A 360 7.98 -5.67 7.74
CA ILE A 360 8.84 -6.77 7.30
C ILE A 360 9.99 -6.24 6.45
N ASN A 361 9.68 -5.33 5.54
CA ASN A 361 10.70 -4.72 4.69
C ASN A 361 11.69 -3.83 5.47
N LEU A 362 11.27 -3.24 6.60
CA LEU A 362 12.17 -2.45 7.46
C LEU A 362 13.14 -3.32 8.28
N GLN A 363 12.81 -4.59 8.52
CA GLN A 363 13.61 -5.49 9.35
C GLN A 363 15.03 -5.72 8.80
N ILE A 364 15.21 -5.66 7.48
CA ILE A 364 16.51 -5.84 6.82
C ILE A 364 17.41 -4.58 6.89
N LEU A 365 16.86 -3.42 7.27
CA LEU A 365 17.59 -2.14 7.27
C LEU A 365 18.94 -2.20 8.01
N PRO A 366 19.05 -2.79 9.22
CA PRO A 366 20.34 -2.88 9.92
C PRO A 366 21.40 -3.67 9.16
N GLN A 367 20.99 -4.67 8.36
CA GLN A 367 21.92 -5.45 7.54
C GLN A 367 22.37 -4.66 6.31
N LEU A 368 21.46 -3.92 5.67
CA LEU A 368 21.77 -3.15 4.45
C LEU A 368 22.68 -1.95 4.72
N VAL A 369 22.52 -1.34 5.89
CA VAL A 369 23.26 -0.12 6.26
C VAL A 369 24.70 -0.45 6.73
N LYS A 370 24.99 -1.69 7.10
CA LYS A 370 26.32 -2.09 7.58
C LYS A 370 27.39 -1.86 6.53
N ARG A 371 28.45 -1.15 6.93
CA ARG A 371 29.61 -0.76 6.10
C ARG A 371 29.30 0.21 4.96
N MET A 372 28.11 0.81 4.97
CA MET A 372 27.76 1.89 4.06
C MET A 372 28.11 3.25 4.69
N LYS A 373 28.08 4.31 3.88
CA LYS A 373 28.25 5.68 4.38
C LYS A 373 26.97 6.18 5.03
N LEU A 374 27.09 7.16 5.93
CA LEU A 374 25.93 7.80 6.55
C LEU A 374 24.92 8.34 5.52
N ALA A 375 25.40 8.88 4.40
CA ALA A 375 24.55 9.42 3.34
C ALA A 375 23.74 8.35 2.60
N ASP A 376 24.23 7.11 2.56
CA ASP A 376 23.58 5.99 1.86
C ASP A 376 22.39 5.45 2.67
N ILE A 377 22.35 5.72 3.99
CA ILE A 377 21.20 5.38 4.83
C ILE A 377 19.92 5.99 4.25
N MET A 378 19.96 7.24 3.80
CA MET A 378 18.78 7.92 3.24
C MET A 378 18.34 7.27 1.93
N THR A 379 19.28 6.89 1.07
CA THR A 379 18.99 6.19 -0.18
C THR A 379 18.38 4.81 0.09
N ILE A 380 18.93 4.04 1.04
CA ILE A 380 18.42 2.72 1.40
C ILE A 380 17.03 2.82 2.03
N LEU A 381 16.85 3.74 2.98
CA LEU A 381 15.58 3.94 3.67
C LEU A 381 14.50 4.39 2.68
N GLY A 382 14.83 5.36 1.84
CA GLY A 382 13.97 5.84 0.79
C GLY A 382 13.63 4.73 -0.21
N SER A 383 14.57 3.86 -0.59
CA SER A 383 14.29 2.78 -1.56
C SER A 383 13.39 1.66 -1.00
N ILE A 384 13.28 1.49 0.31
CA ILE A 384 12.37 0.51 0.94
C ILE A 384 10.90 0.94 0.87
N ASP A 385 10.63 2.25 0.83
CA ASP A 385 9.29 2.85 0.87
C ASP A 385 8.50 2.53 2.15
N ILE A 386 8.88 3.18 3.25
CA ILE A 386 8.27 2.96 4.57
C ILE A 386 7.24 4.01 4.94
N ILE A 387 6.18 3.57 5.61
CA ILE A 387 5.24 4.46 6.30
C ILE A 387 5.13 4.03 7.76
N MET A 388 5.42 4.93 8.69
CA MET A 388 5.40 4.59 10.12
C MET A 388 4.01 4.20 10.62
N GLY A 389 2.94 4.66 9.95
CA GLY A 389 1.56 4.31 10.30
C GLY A 389 1.23 2.82 10.17
N GLU A 390 1.79 2.15 9.16
CA GLU A 390 1.60 0.70 8.96
C GLU A 390 2.61 -0.11 9.77
N VAL A 391 3.80 0.44 10.04
CA VAL A 391 4.86 -0.25 10.79
C VAL A 391 4.44 -0.40 12.26
N ASP A 392 3.95 0.68 12.86
CA ASP A 392 3.71 0.78 14.30
C ASP A 392 2.35 0.28 14.78
N ARG A 393 1.37 0.01 13.89
CA ARG A 393 0.03 -0.58 14.15
C ARG A 393 -0.63 -0.26 15.49
#